data_AF-A0A845W9F1-F1
#
_entry.id   AF-A0A845W9F1-F1
#
_cell.length_a   1.000
_cell.length_b   1.000
_cell.length_c   1.000
_cell.angle_alpha   90.00
_cell.angle_beta   90.00
_cell.angle_gamma   90.00
#
_symmetry.space_group_name_H-M   'P 1'
#
loop_
_entity.id
_entity.type
_entity.pdbx_description
1 polymer ?
#
loop_
_entity_poly.entity_id
_entity_poly.type
_entity_poly.pdbx_seq_one_letter_code
_entity_poly.pdbx_strand_id
1 'polypeptide(L)'
;MTITAKPEKTYGLIVGIEKYQATNWNVNGPVHDAIKFADWLLSQGVPTNNIRLCLSPLTENSELVNNFEITSKPATEQNLFDIITNDLSQQTGELLFIFWAGHGLITSERNRRLLCADASKNNWQNLDLHSLLLLFGSDSFRIPNQICIVDACANYLLESNGRPTNLGGKQFPSGQPRQNSQQFVLLATREGETAKVNSSAKTGYFSQAVIKALEQQDWLPDMEVVAKHVKEQFASLNKQQLPTYFYRRSWDGDQEDYYPNPFDIAYNIPSTQARKFVDRHQPLEELHQLLQDNTIVAITDRTGQGGVGKTELAIQYSWYNLENYPGGCCWLYFKRVDIVTQLSGFAMVKKFPDFKIPENLPLDYQLLYCWENWQPGKVLLVFDNVTDIEQIKDYLPPMGSRFRVLITTRSSQLPYASIPLGELPETEALELLAKLVGKDYVEKKLEVAKEICQFVGCIPLKLYHVAGLYSEPGNT
;
A
#
# COMPACT_ATOMS: atom_id res chain seq x y z
N MET A 1 19.51 -10.65 8.42
CA MET A 1 19.27 -12.07 8.07
C MET A 1 20.53 -12.61 7.41
N THR A 2 21.24 -13.56 8.02
CA THR A 2 22.46 -14.15 7.45
C THR A 2 22.11 -15.34 6.56
N ILE A 3 21.61 -15.06 5.36
CA ILE A 3 21.49 -16.10 4.32
C ILE A 3 22.90 -16.43 3.86
N THR A 4 23.27 -17.71 3.87
CA THR A 4 24.48 -18.19 3.21
C THR A 4 24.07 -18.90 1.91
N ALA A 5 24.26 -18.25 0.76
CA ALA A 5 24.06 -18.86 -0.54
C ALA A 5 25.22 -18.56 -1.48
N LYS A 6 25.65 -19.56 -2.26
CA LYS A 6 26.69 -19.37 -3.27
C LYS A 6 26.10 -18.93 -4.61
N PRO A 7 26.83 -18.15 -5.43
CA PRO A 7 26.33 -17.74 -6.76
C PRO A 7 25.93 -18.95 -7.63
N GLU A 8 26.69 -20.04 -7.59
CA GLU A 8 26.46 -21.23 -8.43
C GLU A 8 25.20 -22.01 -8.03
N LYS A 9 24.71 -21.80 -6.80
CA LYS A 9 23.48 -22.39 -6.25
C LYS A 9 22.34 -21.39 -6.16
N THR A 10 22.51 -20.21 -6.75
CA THR A 10 21.49 -19.16 -6.80
C THR A 10 20.77 -19.22 -8.14
N TYR A 11 19.45 -19.01 -8.09
CA TYR A 11 18.58 -18.92 -9.26
C TYR A 11 17.97 -17.52 -9.35
N GLY A 12 17.58 -17.12 -10.56
CA GLY A 12 16.91 -15.85 -10.81
C GLY A 12 15.63 -16.03 -11.62
N LEU A 13 14.52 -15.41 -11.21
CA LEU A 13 13.35 -15.16 -12.05
C LEU A 13 13.27 -13.66 -12.30
N ILE A 14 13.66 -13.23 -13.49
CA ILE A 14 13.83 -11.82 -13.83
C ILE A 14 12.80 -11.44 -14.88
N VAL A 15 11.91 -10.52 -14.54
CA VAL A 15 10.74 -10.15 -15.35
C VAL A 15 10.77 -8.66 -15.68
N GLY A 16 10.67 -8.34 -16.97
CA GLY A 16 10.61 -6.97 -17.47
C GLY A 16 9.55 -6.83 -18.55
N ILE A 17 8.51 -6.03 -18.31
CA ILE A 17 7.35 -5.93 -19.19
C ILE A 17 7.16 -4.49 -19.66
N GLU A 18 7.39 -4.25 -20.95
CA GLU A 18 7.16 -2.95 -21.58
C GLU A 18 5.96 -2.96 -22.52
N LYS A 19 5.77 -4.08 -23.22
CA LYS A 19 4.70 -4.30 -24.18
C LYS A 19 3.61 -5.17 -23.58
N TYR A 20 2.41 -4.63 -23.54
CA TYR A 20 1.18 -5.29 -23.10
C TYR A 20 0.22 -5.51 -24.28
N GLN A 21 -0.66 -6.51 -24.18
CA GLN A 21 -1.74 -6.70 -25.15
C GLN A 21 -2.67 -5.47 -25.18
N ALA A 22 -2.96 -4.86 -24.03
CA ALA A 22 -3.49 -3.50 -23.98
C ALA A 22 -2.39 -2.48 -24.30
N THR A 23 -2.28 -2.06 -25.56
CA THR A 23 -1.21 -1.15 -26.03
C THR A 23 -1.14 0.18 -25.30
N ASN A 24 -2.26 0.66 -24.75
CA ASN A 24 -2.30 1.88 -23.93
C ASN A 24 -1.69 1.70 -22.52
N TRP A 25 -1.24 0.50 -22.17
CA TRP A 25 -0.49 0.21 -20.95
C TRP A 25 1.01 0.06 -21.22
N ASN A 26 1.45 0.24 -22.47
CA ASN A 26 2.88 0.17 -22.78
C ASN A 26 3.68 1.21 -21.99
N VAL A 27 4.83 0.79 -21.48
CA VAL A 27 5.73 1.62 -20.67
C VAL A 27 7.17 1.28 -21.04
N ASN A 28 8.04 2.27 -21.20
CA ASN A 28 9.44 2.05 -21.54
C ASN A 28 10.30 2.07 -20.27
N GLY A 29 11.27 1.15 -20.17
CA GLY A 29 12.19 1.05 -19.05
C GLY A 29 12.23 -0.31 -18.35
N PRO A 30 11.10 -0.98 -18.07
CA PRO A 30 11.11 -2.26 -17.37
C PRO A 30 12.02 -3.36 -17.94
N VAL A 31 12.18 -3.44 -19.27
CA VAL A 31 13.12 -4.40 -19.87
C VAL A 31 14.58 -3.99 -19.63
N HIS A 32 14.88 -2.69 -19.66
CA HIS A 32 16.21 -2.19 -19.31
C HIS A 32 16.55 -2.51 -17.86
N ASP A 33 15.59 -2.33 -16.95
CA ASP A 33 15.76 -2.63 -15.52
C ASP A 33 15.98 -4.12 -15.27
N ALA A 34 15.19 -4.98 -15.91
CA ALA A 34 15.34 -6.42 -15.84
C ALA A 34 16.71 -6.89 -16.39
N ILE A 35 17.17 -6.33 -17.50
CA ILE A 35 18.48 -6.66 -18.08
C ILE A 35 19.61 -6.21 -17.16
N LYS A 36 19.56 -5.00 -16.59
CA LYS A 36 20.57 -4.54 -15.62
C LYS A 36 20.62 -5.44 -14.38
N PHE A 37 19.47 -5.90 -13.90
CA PHE A 37 19.43 -6.82 -12.77
C PHE A 37 20.00 -8.20 -13.12
N ALA A 38 19.67 -8.73 -14.30
CA ALA A 38 20.24 -9.99 -14.78
C ALA A 38 21.76 -9.88 -14.97
N ASP A 39 22.24 -8.77 -15.54
CA ASP A 39 23.67 -8.47 -15.71
C ASP A 39 24.39 -8.37 -14.36
N TRP A 40 23.76 -7.73 -13.36
CA TRP A 40 24.27 -7.74 -12.00
C TRP A 40 24.40 -9.17 -11.46
N LEU A 41 23.39 -10.04 -11.58
CA LEU A 41 23.50 -11.44 -11.15
C LEU A 41 24.65 -12.20 -11.86
N LEU A 42 24.82 -11.99 -13.17
CA LEU A 42 25.93 -12.57 -13.93
C LEU A 42 27.29 -12.07 -13.42
N SER A 43 27.42 -10.76 -13.14
CA SER A 43 28.64 -10.16 -12.60
C SER A 43 29.04 -10.74 -11.24
N GLN A 44 28.07 -11.24 -10.48
CA GLN A 44 28.28 -11.90 -9.20
C GLN A 44 28.61 -13.40 -9.33
N GLY A 45 28.62 -13.95 -10.55
CA GLY A 45 28.95 -15.36 -10.82
C GLY A 45 27.74 -16.30 -10.82
N VAL A 46 26.51 -15.80 -10.87
CA VAL A 46 25.33 -16.65 -11.04
C VAL A 46 25.34 -17.25 -12.45
N PRO A 47 25.24 -18.58 -12.63
CA PRO A 47 25.26 -19.21 -13.94
C PRO A 47 24.10 -18.74 -14.83
N THR A 48 24.38 -18.51 -16.13
CA THR A 48 23.35 -18.16 -17.13
C THR A 48 22.18 -19.15 -17.13
N ASN A 49 22.47 -20.44 -17.03
CA ASN A 49 21.47 -21.51 -16.95
C ASN A 49 20.62 -21.52 -15.66
N ASN A 50 20.96 -20.72 -14.64
CA ASN A 50 20.17 -20.56 -13.42
C ASN A 50 19.25 -19.34 -13.47
N ILE A 51 19.37 -18.48 -14.49
CA ILE A 51 18.57 -17.28 -14.64
C ILE A 51 17.46 -17.55 -15.67
N ARG A 52 16.21 -17.32 -15.25
CA ARG A 52 15.02 -17.36 -16.08
C ARG A 52 14.62 -15.93 -16.40
N LEU A 53 14.87 -15.53 -17.64
CA LEU A 53 14.61 -14.19 -18.12
C LEU A 53 13.28 -14.14 -18.88
N CYS A 54 12.34 -13.33 -18.40
CA CYS A 54 11.02 -13.16 -18.99
C CYS A 54 10.83 -11.70 -19.43
N LEU A 55 10.95 -11.43 -20.73
CA LEU A 55 10.95 -10.07 -21.27
C LEU A 55 9.88 -9.91 -22.34
N SER A 56 9.17 -8.78 -22.28
CA SER A 56 8.21 -8.35 -23.30
C SER A 56 8.56 -6.93 -23.75
N PRO A 57 9.58 -6.75 -24.62
CA PRO A 57 10.07 -5.43 -25.01
C PRO A 57 9.13 -4.69 -25.95
N LEU A 58 9.21 -3.36 -25.92
CA LEU A 58 8.73 -2.55 -27.04
C LEU A 58 9.57 -2.85 -28.29
N THR A 59 9.00 -2.61 -29.47
CA THR A 59 9.66 -2.91 -30.75
C THR A 59 11.05 -2.26 -30.83
N GLU A 60 11.18 -1.02 -30.38
CA GLU A 60 12.44 -0.25 -30.34
C GLU A 60 13.51 -0.82 -29.41
N ASN A 61 13.14 -1.63 -28.43
CA ASN A 61 14.06 -2.25 -27.46
C ASN A 61 14.34 -3.73 -27.80
N SER A 62 13.86 -4.25 -28.95
CA SER A 62 14.05 -5.66 -29.31
C SER A 62 15.53 -6.04 -29.49
N GLU A 63 16.35 -5.14 -30.03
CA GLU A 63 17.78 -5.38 -30.21
C GLU A 63 18.51 -5.57 -28.87
N LEU A 64 18.10 -4.84 -27.83
CA LEU A 64 18.64 -4.97 -26.49
C LEU A 64 18.47 -6.41 -25.96
N VAL A 65 17.29 -6.99 -26.20
CA VAL A 65 16.97 -8.37 -25.78
C VAL A 65 17.73 -9.39 -26.62
N ASN A 66 17.82 -9.18 -27.94
CA ASN A 66 18.49 -10.11 -28.85
C ASN A 66 20.01 -10.17 -28.63
N ASN A 67 20.60 -9.08 -28.12
CA ASN A 67 22.04 -9.00 -27.86
C ASN A 67 22.42 -9.47 -26.45
N PHE A 68 21.46 -9.79 -25.59
CA PHE A 68 21.72 -10.25 -24.23
C PHE A 68 22.03 -11.75 -24.19
N GLU A 69 22.94 -12.16 -23.31
CA GLU A 69 23.47 -13.53 -23.28
C GLU A 69 22.41 -14.60 -22.93
N ILE A 70 21.41 -14.23 -22.13
CA ILE A 70 20.36 -15.15 -21.69
C ILE A 70 19.15 -15.05 -22.63
N THR A 71 18.78 -16.19 -23.23
CA THR A 71 17.55 -16.29 -24.02
C THR A 71 16.33 -16.00 -23.15
N SER A 72 15.55 -14.98 -23.54
CA SER A 72 14.33 -14.61 -22.83
C SER A 72 13.08 -15.31 -23.39
N LYS A 73 12.06 -15.46 -22.55
CA LYS A 73 10.69 -15.83 -22.96
C LYS A 73 9.74 -14.64 -22.80
N PRO A 74 8.64 -14.54 -23.57
CA PRO A 74 7.62 -13.53 -23.32
C PRO A 74 7.04 -13.66 -21.90
N ALA A 75 6.87 -12.53 -21.21
CA ALA A 75 6.34 -12.48 -19.84
C ALA A 75 4.80 -12.62 -19.79
N THR A 76 4.25 -13.64 -20.44
CA THR A 76 2.81 -13.97 -20.37
C THR A 76 2.50 -14.73 -19.08
N GLU A 77 1.24 -14.69 -18.63
CA GLU A 77 0.81 -15.41 -17.43
C GLU A 77 1.14 -16.90 -17.51
N GLN A 78 0.89 -17.52 -18.67
CA GLN A 78 1.15 -18.95 -18.87
C GLN A 78 2.64 -19.28 -18.83
N ASN A 79 3.49 -18.50 -19.50
CA ASN A 79 4.95 -18.74 -19.48
C ASN A 79 5.52 -18.57 -18.07
N LEU A 80 5.10 -17.53 -17.35
CA LEU A 80 5.52 -17.29 -15.97
C LEU A 80 5.07 -18.43 -15.06
N PHE A 81 3.80 -18.85 -15.18
CA PHE A 81 3.27 -19.97 -14.43
C PHE A 81 4.07 -21.25 -14.67
N ASP A 82 4.33 -21.62 -15.93
CA ASP A 82 5.06 -22.83 -16.27
C ASP A 82 6.52 -22.79 -15.79
N ILE A 83 7.19 -21.64 -15.89
CA ILE A 83 8.55 -21.48 -15.35
C ILE A 83 8.55 -21.67 -13.84
N ILE A 84 7.57 -21.11 -13.13
CA ILE A 84 7.48 -21.21 -11.67
C ILE A 84 7.15 -22.64 -11.24
N THR A 85 6.11 -23.25 -11.81
CA THR A 85 5.55 -24.51 -11.32
C THR A 85 6.21 -25.75 -11.90
N ASN A 86 6.76 -25.70 -13.12
CA ASN A 86 7.27 -26.88 -13.81
C ASN A 86 8.80 -26.89 -13.94
N ASP A 87 9.45 -25.74 -13.77
CA ASP A 87 10.92 -25.61 -13.85
C ASP A 87 11.52 -25.24 -12.51
N LEU A 88 11.35 -23.99 -12.04
CA LEU A 88 11.98 -23.48 -10.82
C LEU A 88 11.61 -24.29 -9.57
N SER A 89 10.38 -24.80 -9.48
CA SER A 89 9.94 -25.67 -8.38
C SER A 89 10.75 -26.96 -8.26
N GLN A 90 11.33 -27.44 -9.36
CA GLN A 90 12.11 -28.67 -9.43
C GLN A 90 13.60 -28.44 -9.14
N GLN A 91 14.06 -27.19 -9.22
CA GLN A 91 15.46 -26.82 -9.02
C GLN A 91 15.86 -26.92 -7.54
N THR A 92 17.09 -27.37 -7.28
CA THR A 92 17.62 -27.48 -5.92
C THR A 92 18.75 -26.47 -5.75
N GLY A 93 18.43 -25.34 -5.11
CA GLY A 93 19.34 -24.21 -4.89
C GLY A 93 19.28 -23.70 -3.45
N GLU A 94 20.12 -22.70 -3.17
CA GLU A 94 20.22 -22.05 -1.86
C GLU A 94 19.44 -20.75 -1.80
N LEU A 95 19.32 -20.02 -2.92
CA LEU A 95 18.66 -18.72 -3.00
C LEU A 95 17.96 -18.53 -4.35
N LEU A 96 16.78 -17.91 -4.33
CA LEU A 96 16.08 -17.44 -5.52
C LEU A 96 15.91 -15.92 -5.44
N PHE A 97 16.48 -15.20 -6.41
CA PHE A 97 16.12 -13.81 -6.67
C PHE A 97 14.88 -13.75 -7.56
N ILE A 98 13.91 -12.95 -7.18
CA ILE A 98 12.80 -12.55 -8.04
C ILE A 98 12.90 -11.04 -8.25
N PHE A 99 13.09 -10.63 -9.50
CA PHE A 99 13.03 -9.22 -9.88
C PHE A 99 11.86 -9.03 -10.84
N TRP A 100 10.97 -8.11 -10.53
CA TRP A 100 9.81 -7.78 -11.35
C TRP A 100 9.76 -6.29 -11.64
N ALA A 101 9.78 -5.91 -12.92
CA ALA A 101 9.51 -4.56 -13.37
C ALA A 101 8.33 -4.55 -14.36
N GLY A 102 7.31 -3.74 -14.07
CA GLY A 102 6.13 -3.60 -14.92
C GLY A 102 4.93 -3.04 -14.17
N HIS A 103 3.74 -3.20 -14.73
CA HIS A 103 2.50 -2.79 -14.06
C HIS A 103 2.12 -3.73 -12.92
N GLY A 104 1.57 -3.11 -11.88
CA GLY A 104 0.97 -3.79 -10.75
C GLY A 104 -0.23 -3.00 -10.24
N LEU A 105 -1.06 -3.69 -9.48
CA LEU A 105 -2.31 -3.19 -8.93
C LEU A 105 -2.47 -3.73 -7.51
N ILE A 106 -3.37 -3.12 -6.74
CA ILE A 106 -3.87 -3.72 -5.51
C ILE A 106 -5.39 -3.91 -5.57
N THR A 107 -5.86 -5.07 -5.11
CA THR A 107 -7.30 -5.39 -5.05
C THR A 107 -7.98 -4.75 -3.82
N SER A 108 -9.31 -4.82 -3.74
CA SER A 108 -10.08 -4.42 -2.55
C SER A 108 -9.73 -5.24 -1.31
N GLU A 109 -9.33 -6.50 -1.51
CA GLU A 109 -8.81 -7.41 -0.47
C GLU A 109 -7.33 -7.13 -0.19
N ARG A 110 -6.81 -6.03 -0.74
CA ARG A 110 -5.44 -5.54 -0.55
C ARG A 110 -4.36 -6.52 -1.01
N ASN A 111 -4.70 -7.40 -1.95
CA ASN A 111 -3.72 -8.31 -2.56
C ASN A 111 -3.04 -7.64 -3.76
N ARG A 112 -1.71 -7.81 -3.87
CA ARG A 112 -0.95 -7.30 -5.00
C ARG A 112 -1.10 -8.21 -6.22
N ARG A 113 -1.31 -7.58 -7.37
CA ARG A 113 -1.49 -8.22 -8.68
C ARG A 113 -0.37 -7.73 -9.58
N LEU A 114 0.40 -8.65 -10.13
CA LEU A 114 1.49 -8.35 -11.06
C LEU A 114 0.99 -8.60 -12.48
N LEU A 115 0.77 -7.55 -13.27
CA LEU A 115 0.13 -7.67 -14.59
C LEU A 115 1.09 -8.28 -15.60
N CYS A 116 0.64 -9.33 -16.28
CA CYS A 116 1.42 -10.03 -17.30
C CYS A 116 1.31 -9.35 -18.67
N ALA A 117 2.20 -9.69 -19.61
CA ALA A 117 2.24 -9.07 -20.94
C ALA A 117 0.98 -9.33 -21.78
N ASP A 118 0.29 -10.44 -21.53
CA ASP A 118 -1.00 -10.83 -22.14
C ASP A 118 -2.22 -10.22 -21.43
N ALA A 119 -1.99 -9.29 -20.50
CA ALA A 119 -3.07 -8.53 -19.89
C ALA A 119 -3.68 -7.53 -20.88
N SER A 120 -5.01 -7.53 -20.93
CA SER A 120 -5.83 -6.60 -21.70
C SER A 120 -6.95 -6.04 -20.83
N LYS A 121 -7.71 -5.08 -21.38
CA LYS A 121 -8.90 -4.53 -20.72
C LYS A 121 -9.97 -5.59 -20.41
N ASN A 122 -9.94 -6.74 -21.09
CA ASN A 122 -10.97 -7.78 -20.97
C ASN A 122 -10.59 -8.94 -20.05
N ASN A 123 -9.30 -9.30 -19.96
CA ASN A 123 -8.85 -10.51 -19.25
C ASN A 123 -7.94 -10.24 -18.04
N TRP A 124 -7.32 -9.05 -17.93
CA TRP A 124 -6.49 -8.64 -16.78
C TRP A 124 -5.50 -9.71 -16.27
N GLN A 125 -4.90 -10.48 -17.18
CA GLN A 125 -3.99 -11.57 -16.83
C GLN A 125 -2.88 -11.10 -15.88
N ASN A 126 -2.73 -11.79 -14.76
CA ASN A 126 -1.87 -11.34 -13.67
C ASN A 126 -1.49 -12.47 -12.72
N LEU A 127 -0.41 -12.27 -11.98
CA LEU A 127 -0.01 -13.15 -10.88
C LEU A 127 -0.47 -12.60 -9.53
N ASP A 128 -0.96 -13.49 -8.67
CA ASP A 128 -1.18 -13.19 -7.26
C ASP A 128 0.15 -13.29 -6.48
N LEU A 129 0.70 -12.15 -6.07
CA LEU A 129 1.99 -12.10 -5.36
C LEU A 129 1.93 -12.85 -4.01
N HIS A 130 0.81 -12.78 -3.29
CA HIS A 130 0.68 -13.47 -2.01
C HIS A 130 0.71 -14.99 -2.20
N SER A 131 -0.04 -15.47 -3.19
CA SER A 131 -0.07 -16.88 -3.61
C SER A 131 1.31 -17.38 -4.05
N LEU A 132 2.04 -16.55 -4.79
CA LEU A 132 3.40 -16.86 -5.24
C LEU A 132 4.36 -17.02 -4.06
N LEU A 133 4.35 -16.07 -3.13
CA LEU A 133 5.20 -16.13 -1.93
C LEU A 133 4.83 -17.34 -1.05
N LEU A 134 3.54 -17.73 -0.98
CA LEU A 134 3.08 -18.93 -0.28
C LEU A 134 3.68 -20.21 -0.89
N LEU A 135 3.68 -20.33 -2.21
CA LEU A 135 4.33 -21.44 -2.91
C LEU A 135 5.83 -21.50 -2.56
N PHE A 136 6.54 -20.38 -2.71
CA PHE A 136 7.98 -20.31 -2.45
C PHE A 136 8.36 -20.67 -1.01
N GLY A 137 7.51 -20.33 -0.04
CA GLY A 137 7.70 -20.67 1.37
C GLY A 137 7.26 -22.09 1.77
N SER A 138 6.81 -22.90 0.82
CA SER A 138 6.22 -24.23 1.08
C SER A 138 7.15 -25.38 0.70
N ASP A 139 6.82 -26.58 1.19
CA ASP A 139 7.50 -27.83 0.85
C ASP A 139 7.47 -28.19 -0.63
N SER A 140 6.52 -27.62 -1.37
CA SER A 140 6.33 -27.79 -2.80
C SER A 140 7.32 -27.00 -3.66
N PHE A 141 8.14 -26.14 -3.06
CA PHE A 141 9.17 -25.37 -3.75
C PHE A 141 10.55 -25.63 -3.13
N ARG A 142 11.52 -26.11 -3.92
CA ARG A 142 12.74 -26.73 -3.37
C ARG A 142 13.80 -25.75 -2.88
N ILE A 143 13.85 -24.52 -3.39
CA ILE A 143 14.79 -23.48 -2.96
C ILE A 143 14.26 -22.84 -1.67
N PRO A 144 15.01 -22.81 -0.55
CA PRO A 144 14.47 -22.38 0.75
C PRO A 144 14.48 -20.86 0.97
N ASN A 145 15.45 -20.13 0.40
CA ASN A 145 15.60 -18.69 0.61
C ASN A 145 15.17 -17.90 -0.63
N GLN A 146 14.48 -16.77 -0.42
CA GLN A 146 14.03 -15.89 -1.51
C GLN A 146 14.30 -14.42 -1.20
N ILE A 147 14.72 -13.68 -2.22
CA ILE A 147 14.76 -12.22 -2.23
C ILE A 147 13.87 -11.75 -3.39
N CYS A 148 12.79 -11.06 -3.07
CA CYS A 148 11.80 -10.55 -4.02
C CYS A 148 11.92 -9.04 -4.10
N ILE A 149 12.12 -8.50 -5.29
CA ILE A 149 12.22 -7.07 -5.57
C ILE A 149 11.19 -6.75 -6.65
N VAL A 150 10.22 -5.89 -6.33
CA VAL A 150 9.08 -5.62 -7.20
C VAL A 150 8.96 -4.12 -7.47
N ASP A 151 9.35 -3.71 -8.68
CA ASP A 151 9.06 -2.40 -9.26
C ASP A 151 7.72 -2.41 -10.00
N ALA A 152 6.65 -2.27 -9.21
CA ALA A 152 5.29 -2.17 -9.72
C ALA A 152 4.45 -1.23 -8.86
N CYS A 153 3.41 -0.65 -9.47
CA CYS A 153 2.44 0.19 -8.78
C CYS A 153 1.60 -0.63 -7.79
N ALA A 154 1.01 0.07 -6.82
CA ALA A 154 0.09 -0.50 -5.83
C ALA A 154 -1.19 0.32 -5.72
N ASN A 155 -1.59 0.97 -6.82
CA ASN A 155 -2.79 1.79 -6.87
C ASN A 155 -4.05 0.92 -6.70
N TYR A 156 -5.00 1.40 -5.89
CA TYR A 156 -6.28 0.73 -5.73
C TYR A 156 -7.03 0.71 -7.06
N LEU A 157 -7.63 -0.44 -7.38
CA LEU A 157 -8.34 -0.67 -8.64
C LEU A 157 -9.63 0.18 -8.81
N LEU A 158 -9.94 1.11 -7.91
CA LEU A 158 -11.23 1.80 -7.80
C LEU A 158 -11.42 3.06 -8.67
N GLU A 159 -10.59 3.27 -9.70
CA GLU A 159 -10.52 4.60 -10.35
C GLU A 159 -10.84 4.74 -11.84
N SER A 160 -11.51 3.79 -12.51
CA SER A 160 -12.09 4.10 -13.84
C SER A 160 -13.22 3.17 -14.28
N ASN A 161 -14.17 3.71 -15.04
CA ASN A 161 -15.26 2.96 -15.71
C ASN A 161 -14.71 1.73 -16.45
N GLY A 162 -15.30 0.56 -16.19
CA GLY A 162 -14.98 -0.71 -16.87
C GLY A 162 -13.94 -1.61 -16.20
N ARG A 163 -13.54 -1.39 -14.94
CA ARG A 163 -12.59 -2.26 -14.21
C ARG A 163 -13.30 -3.18 -13.20
N PRO A 164 -12.89 -4.46 -13.03
CA PRO A 164 -13.50 -5.37 -12.07
C PRO A 164 -13.27 -4.90 -10.63
N THR A 165 -14.29 -4.98 -9.78
CA THR A 165 -14.17 -4.70 -8.33
C THR A 165 -13.50 -5.85 -7.57
N ASN A 166 -13.56 -7.08 -8.09
CA ASN A 166 -12.88 -8.26 -7.55
C ASN A 166 -11.95 -8.82 -8.63
N LEU A 167 -10.69 -8.37 -8.62
CA LEU A 167 -9.70 -8.81 -9.57
C LEU A 167 -9.05 -10.11 -9.05
N GLY A 168 -9.43 -11.23 -9.66
CA GLY A 168 -8.74 -12.51 -9.46
C GLY A 168 -7.26 -12.42 -9.85
N GLY A 169 -6.54 -13.52 -9.70
CA GLY A 169 -5.15 -13.61 -10.13
C GLY A 169 -4.74 -15.06 -10.23
N LYS A 170 -3.73 -15.35 -11.05
CA LYS A 170 -3.19 -16.69 -11.16
C LYS A 170 -2.68 -17.14 -9.79
N GLN A 171 -3.35 -18.15 -9.24
CA GLN A 171 -3.00 -18.77 -7.97
C GLN A 171 -1.97 -19.87 -8.20
N PHE A 172 -1.08 -20.05 -7.21
CA PHE A 172 -0.05 -21.07 -7.22
C PHE A 172 -0.40 -22.14 -6.16
N PRO A 173 -0.47 -23.42 -6.55
CA PRO A 173 -0.66 -24.49 -5.58
C PRO A 173 0.50 -24.50 -4.58
N SER A 174 0.22 -24.26 -3.31
CA SER A 174 1.23 -24.32 -2.23
C SER A 174 1.02 -25.56 -1.37
N GLY A 175 2.12 -26.10 -0.86
CA GLY A 175 2.09 -27.25 0.05
C GLY A 175 2.17 -26.81 1.51
N GLN A 176 2.76 -27.66 2.36
CA GLN A 176 2.90 -27.31 3.78
C GLN A 176 3.99 -26.24 3.96
N PRO A 177 3.79 -25.26 4.84
CA PRO A 177 4.79 -24.23 5.07
C PRO A 177 6.10 -24.80 5.63
N ARG A 178 7.26 -24.40 5.08
CA ARG A 178 8.58 -24.82 5.59
C ARG A 178 8.98 -24.06 6.86
N GLN A 179 9.72 -24.75 7.73
CA GLN A 179 10.32 -24.15 8.92
C GLN A 179 11.61 -23.37 8.59
N ASN A 180 12.37 -23.81 7.60
CA ASN A 180 13.66 -23.24 7.23
C ASN A 180 13.61 -22.33 5.98
N SER A 181 12.42 -21.90 5.56
CA SER A 181 12.30 -20.96 4.44
C SER A 181 12.37 -19.53 4.93
N GLN A 182 13.16 -18.72 4.25
CA GLN A 182 13.41 -17.32 4.58
C GLN A 182 13.12 -16.46 3.35
N GLN A 183 12.34 -15.39 3.55
CA GLN A 183 11.96 -14.50 2.44
C GLN A 183 12.20 -13.06 2.82
N PHE A 184 12.80 -12.29 1.91
CA PHE A 184 12.82 -10.83 1.95
C PHE A 184 12.03 -10.30 0.76
N VAL A 185 11.15 -9.34 0.99
CA VAL A 185 10.36 -8.72 -0.07
C VAL A 185 10.52 -7.21 -0.02
N LEU A 186 11.00 -6.60 -1.10
CA LEU A 186 11.16 -5.16 -1.29
C LEU A 186 10.23 -4.70 -2.42
N LEU A 187 9.40 -3.72 -2.13
CA LEU A 187 8.35 -3.21 -3.00
C LEU A 187 8.62 -1.74 -3.30
N ALA A 188 8.42 -1.34 -4.56
CA ALA A 188 8.63 0.04 -4.98
C ALA A 188 7.70 1.06 -4.30
N THR A 189 6.52 0.63 -3.88
CA THR A 189 5.44 1.49 -3.39
C THR A 189 4.71 0.86 -2.21
N ARG A 190 4.33 1.67 -1.21
CA ARG A 190 3.25 1.32 -0.29
C ARG A 190 1.91 1.26 -1.03
N GLU A 191 0.90 0.71 -0.39
CA GLU A 191 -0.43 0.61 -1.00
C GLU A 191 -1.03 1.99 -1.31
N GLY A 192 -1.78 2.06 -2.40
CA GLY A 192 -2.37 3.29 -2.92
C GLY A 192 -1.42 4.13 -3.79
N GLU A 193 -0.11 3.83 -3.80
CA GLU A 193 0.86 4.63 -4.53
C GLU A 193 1.21 4.11 -5.93
N THR A 194 1.77 5.01 -6.74
CA THR A 194 2.20 4.76 -8.12
C THR A 194 3.72 4.80 -8.20
N ALA A 195 4.31 3.75 -8.77
CA ALA A 195 5.75 3.69 -9.03
C ALA A 195 6.13 4.71 -10.10
N LYS A 196 7.19 5.48 -9.85
CA LYS A 196 7.61 6.60 -10.71
C LYS A 196 8.71 6.15 -11.66
N VAL A 197 8.56 6.54 -12.92
CA VAL A 197 9.51 6.25 -14.00
C VAL A 197 10.41 7.46 -14.24
N ASN A 198 11.70 7.21 -14.46
CA ASN A 198 12.66 8.17 -14.97
C ASN A 198 12.76 8.02 -16.50
N SER A 199 11.89 8.73 -17.22
CA SER A 199 11.77 8.60 -18.68
C SER A 199 13.06 8.94 -19.43
N SER A 200 13.86 9.90 -18.95
CA SER A 200 15.15 10.25 -19.56
C SER A 200 16.19 9.14 -19.49
N ALA A 201 16.15 8.32 -18.43
CA ALA A 201 17.10 7.23 -18.21
C ALA A 201 16.50 5.86 -18.55
N LYS A 202 15.27 5.80 -19.09
CA LYS A 202 14.52 4.57 -19.41
C LYS A 202 14.58 3.55 -18.27
N THR A 203 14.21 3.96 -17.06
CA THR A 203 14.32 3.14 -15.83
C THR A 203 13.30 3.58 -14.79
N GLY A 204 12.86 2.68 -13.91
CA GLY A 204 12.17 3.05 -12.68
C GLY A 204 13.11 3.74 -11.69
N TYR A 205 12.65 4.80 -11.00
CA TYR A 205 13.48 5.41 -9.93
C TYR A 205 13.81 4.38 -8.83
N PHE A 206 12.91 3.43 -8.58
CA PHE A 206 13.11 2.38 -7.59
C PHE A 206 14.12 1.35 -8.08
N SER A 207 13.94 0.79 -9.29
CA SER A 207 14.91 -0.12 -9.88
C SER A 207 16.32 0.47 -9.91
N GLN A 208 16.45 1.75 -10.29
CA GLN A 208 17.73 2.45 -10.27
C GLN A 208 18.34 2.53 -8.86
N ALA A 209 17.53 2.86 -7.84
CA ALA A 209 18.00 2.95 -6.45
C ALA A 209 18.43 1.58 -5.92
N VAL A 210 17.67 0.53 -6.24
CA VAL A 210 17.97 -0.85 -5.84
C VAL A 210 19.29 -1.32 -6.46
N ILE A 211 19.48 -1.18 -7.78
CA ILE A 211 20.72 -1.58 -8.44
C ILE A 211 21.92 -0.84 -7.84
N LYS A 212 21.84 0.48 -7.66
CA LYS A 212 22.91 1.27 -7.02
C LYS A 212 23.24 0.80 -5.61
N ALA A 213 22.22 0.41 -4.83
CA ALA A 213 22.42 -0.08 -3.48
C ALA A 213 23.02 -1.49 -3.49
N LEU A 214 22.65 -2.35 -4.43
CA LEU A 214 23.20 -3.70 -4.62
C LEU A 214 24.66 -3.66 -5.09
N GLU A 215 25.04 -2.75 -5.98
CA GLU A 215 26.42 -2.55 -6.46
C GLU A 215 27.40 -2.12 -5.34
N GLN A 216 26.87 -1.62 -4.22
CA GLN A 216 27.66 -1.23 -3.04
C GLN A 216 27.82 -2.38 -2.03
N GLN A 217 27.26 -3.56 -2.31
CA GLN A 217 27.34 -4.72 -1.45
C GLN A 217 28.21 -5.79 -2.09
N ASP A 218 28.93 -6.54 -1.24
CA ASP A 218 29.54 -7.79 -1.65
C ASP A 218 28.45 -8.86 -1.88
N TRP A 219 28.83 -10.00 -2.46
CA TRP A 219 27.92 -11.11 -2.70
C TRP A 219 27.21 -11.56 -1.41
N LEU A 220 25.90 -11.82 -1.55
CA LEU A 220 24.88 -11.87 -0.50
C LEU A 220 24.61 -10.49 0.11
N PRO A 221 23.87 -9.63 -0.60
CA PRO A 221 23.56 -8.30 -0.11
C PRO A 221 22.77 -8.37 1.19
N ASP A 222 23.15 -7.53 2.16
CA ASP A 222 22.30 -7.28 3.32
C ASP A 222 21.10 -6.46 2.85
N MET A 223 19.98 -7.14 2.66
CA MET A 223 18.79 -6.53 2.10
C MET A 223 18.15 -5.48 3.01
N GLU A 224 18.43 -5.48 4.32
CA GLU A 224 18.02 -4.40 5.22
C GLU A 224 18.79 -3.12 4.92
N VAL A 225 20.11 -3.26 4.74
CA VAL A 225 21.01 -2.17 4.35
C VAL A 225 20.62 -1.65 2.96
N VAL A 226 20.37 -2.54 1.99
CA VAL A 226 19.87 -2.16 0.66
C VAL A 226 18.57 -1.37 0.76
N ALA A 227 17.59 -1.87 1.51
CA ALA A 227 16.30 -1.20 1.64
C ALA A 227 16.40 0.16 2.34
N LYS A 228 17.28 0.30 3.33
CA LYS A 228 17.56 1.58 3.99
C LYS A 228 18.15 2.60 3.01
N HIS A 229 19.17 2.21 2.23
CA HIS A 229 19.75 3.08 1.20
C HIS A 229 18.72 3.49 0.15
N VAL A 230 17.85 2.56 -0.28
CA VAL A 230 16.76 2.86 -1.21
C VAL A 230 15.81 3.90 -0.61
N LYS A 231 15.37 3.74 0.64
CA LYS A 231 14.50 4.72 1.33
C LYS A 231 15.16 6.09 1.47
N GLU A 232 16.45 6.14 1.82
CA GLU A 232 17.21 7.39 1.94
C GLU A 232 17.32 8.13 0.59
N GLN A 233 17.58 7.40 -0.50
CA GLN A 233 17.56 7.99 -1.83
C GLN A 233 16.19 8.57 -2.18
N PHE A 234 15.10 7.86 -1.89
CA PHE A 234 13.74 8.35 -2.16
C PHE A 234 13.35 9.57 -1.34
N ALA A 235 13.76 9.64 -0.08
CA ALA A 235 13.59 10.83 0.76
C ALA A 235 14.27 12.06 0.13
N SER A 236 15.46 11.87 -0.46
CA SER A 236 16.19 12.96 -1.14
C SER A 236 15.59 13.40 -2.48
N LEU A 237 14.90 12.50 -3.18
CA LEU A 237 14.34 12.75 -4.52
C LEU A 237 12.98 13.48 -4.50
N ASN A 238 12.40 13.67 -3.30
CA ASN A 238 11.07 14.26 -3.06
C ASN A 238 10.01 13.73 -4.03
N LYS A 239 10.02 12.41 -4.27
CA LYS A 239 9.01 11.73 -5.07
C LYS A 239 7.94 11.21 -4.11
N GLN A 240 6.67 11.42 -4.44
CA GLN A 240 5.53 10.79 -3.75
C GLN A 240 5.49 9.29 -4.07
N GLN A 241 6.45 8.56 -3.52
CA GLN A 241 6.64 7.12 -3.62
C GLN A 241 7.45 6.67 -2.40
N LEU A 242 6.92 5.74 -1.62
CA LEU A 242 7.55 5.18 -0.44
C LEU A 242 7.85 3.70 -0.67
N PRO A 243 9.12 3.32 -0.91
CA PRO A 243 9.54 1.93 -0.94
C PRO A 243 9.32 1.24 0.41
N THR A 244 8.75 0.04 0.40
CA THR A 244 8.45 -0.75 1.61
C THR A 244 9.09 -2.13 1.52
N TYR A 245 9.43 -2.73 2.67
CA TYR A 245 9.94 -4.09 2.70
C TYR A 245 9.40 -4.86 3.89
N PHE A 246 9.41 -6.19 3.80
CA PHE A 246 9.07 -7.10 4.89
C PHE A 246 9.83 -8.42 4.77
N TYR A 247 9.98 -9.11 5.91
CA TYR A 247 10.48 -10.48 5.97
C TYR A 247 9.32 -11.47 6.04
N ARG A 248 9.56 -12.72 5.63
CA ARG A 248 8.65 -13.82 5.87
C ARG A 248 9.41 -15.10 6.30
N ARG A 249 9.26 -15.41 7.59
CA ARG A 249 9.77 -16.51 8.44
C ARG A 249 11.29 -16.54 8.76
N SER A 250 11.62 -16.81 10.03
CA SER A 250 12.98 -17.03 10.58
C SER A 250 13.11 -18.42 11.26
N TRP A 251 14.35 -18.82 11.58
CA TRP A 251 14.79 -20.20 11.88
C TRP A 251 14.31 -20.77 13.25
N ASP A 252 13.77 -19.94 14.14
CA ASP A 252 13.68 -20.28 15.58
C ASP A 252 12.24 -20.43 16.10
N GLY A 253 11.23 -20.32 15.24
CA GLY A 253 9.83 -20.53 15.66
C GLY A 253 9.23 -19.43 16.55
N ASP A 254 9.97 -18.40 16.95
CA ASP A 254 9.45 -17.17 17.57
C ASP A 254 10.05 -15.90 16.94
N GLN A 255 9.18 -14.92 16.69
CA GLN A 255 9.41 -13.51 16.32
C GLN A 255 10.28 -13.21 15.08
N GLU A 256 9.59 -12.86 13.98
CA GLU A 256 10.07 -11.78 13.12
C GLU A 256 9.85 -10.46 13.87
N ASP A 257 10.90 -9.65 14.01
CA ASP A 257 10.73 -8.24 14.34
C ASP A 257 9.98 -7.55 13.21
N TYR A 258 8.68 -7.51 13.45
CA TYR A 258 7.61 -6.86 12.75
C TYR A 258 7.90 -5.36 12.59
N TYR A 259 8.18 -4.93 11.37
CA TYR A 259 7.79 -3.60 10.92
C TYR A 259 6.49 -3.75 10.13
N PRO A 260 5.44 -3.03 10.55
CA PRO A 260 4.09 -3.52 10.41
C PRO A 260 3.71 -3.75 8.96
N ASN A 261 3.44 -5.01 8.68
CA ASN A 261 2.43 -5.32 7.72
C ASN A 261 1.12 -4.63 8.17
N PRO A 262 0.55 -3.68 7.40
CA PRO A 262 -0.75 -3.08 7.72
C PRO A 262 -1.92 -4.09 7.69
N PHE A 263 -1.65 -5.39 7.45
CA PHE A 263 -2.59 -6.51 7.62
C PHE A 263 -2.57 -7.15 9.02
N ASP A 264 -1.51 -7.00 9.81
CA ASP A 264 -1.46 -7.51 11.20
C ASP A 264 -1.70 -6.40 12.23
N ILE A 265 -1.63 -5.13 11.81
CA ILE A 265 -2.07 -4.03 12.66
C ILE A 265 -3.58 -4.17 12.82
N ALA A 266 -4.03 -4.42 14.04
CA ALA A 266 -5.44 -4.44 14.35
C ALA A 266 -6.08 -3.09 13.98
N TYR A 267 -7.05 -3.09 13.06
CA TYR A 267 -7.79 -1.88 12.68
C TYR A 267 -9.28 -2.16 12.43
N ASN A 268 -10.11 -1.14 12.65
CA ASN A 268 -11.52 -1.09 12.26
C ASN A 268 -11.84 0.25 11.57
N ILE A 269 -10.85 0.80 10.85
CA ILE A 269 -11.01 2.02 10.04
C ILE A 269 -12.19 1.80 9.08
N PRO A 270 -13.21 2.67 9.08
CA PRO A 270 -14.37 2.52 8.23
C PRO A 270 -13.99 2.73 6.76
N SER A 271 -14.76 2.10 5.87
CA SER A 271 -14.69 2.40 4.45
C SER A 271 -15.01 3.87 4.20
N THR A 272 -14.30 4.45 3.23
CA THR A 272 -14.60 5.81 2.76
C THR A 272 -16.06 5.93 2.33
N GLN A 273 -16.71 7.03 2.71
CA GLN A 273 -18.06 7.36 2.23
C GLN A 273 -18.01 8.24 0.97
N ALA A 274 -16.81 8.70 0.58
CA ALA A 274 -16.57 9.46 -0.63
C ALA A 274 -16.56 8.53 -1.86
N ARG A 275 -17.41 8.80 -2.86
CA ARG A 275 -17.38 8.06 -4.14
C ARG A 275 -16.10 8.32 -4.95
N LYS A 276 -15.52 9.52 -4.79
CA LYS A 276 -14.30 10.02 -5.43
C LYS A 276 -13.66 11.07 -4.52
N PHE A 277 -12.36 11.06 -4.29
CA PHE A 277 -11.68 11.95 -3.34
C PHE A 277 -10.58 12.79 -4.02
N VAL A 278 -10.22 13.89 -3.38
CA VAL A 278 -9.07 14.75 -3.72
C VAL A 278 -8.20 14.86 -2.48
N ASP A 279 -6.90 14.60 -2.63
CA ASP A 279 -6.07 14.06 -1.55
C ASP A 279 -5.69 15.02 -0.41
N ARG A 280 -6.22 16.26 -0.36
CA ARG A 280 -6.00 17.28 0.71
C ARG A 280 -4.61 17.16 1.38
N HIS A 281 -3.54 17.14 0.57
CA HIS A 281 -2.21 16.76 1.02
C HIS A 281 -1.68 17.63 2.16
N GLN A 282 -1.81 18.95 2.04
CA GLN A 282 -1.34 19.88 3.07
C GLN A 282 -2.05 19.64 4.42
N PRO A 283 -3.40 19.55 4.50
CA PRO A 283 -4.07 19.15 5.75
C PRO A 283 -3.63 17.81 6.34
N LEU A 284 -3.25 16.82 5.52
CA LEU A 284 -2.75 15.53 6.02
C LEU A 284 -1.36 15.66 6.64
N GLU A 285 -0.46 16.43 6.02
CA GLU A 285 0.88 16.71 6.55
C GLU A 285 0.81 17.52 7.85
N GLU A 286 -0.01 18.57 7.88
CA GLU A 286 -0.25 19.38 9.09
C GLU A 286 -0.81 18.51 10.23
N LEU A 287 -1.79 17.66 9.93
CA LEU A 287 -2.35 16.72 10.90
C LEU A 287 -1.30 15.73 11.43
N HIS A 288 -0.43 15.23 10.55
CA HIS A 288 0.67 14.36 10.96
C HIS A 288 1.60 15.05 11.94
N GLN A 289 2.05 16.27 11.61
CA GLN A 289 2.95 17.04 12.47
C GLN A 289 2.31 17.30 13.85
N LEU A 290 1.04 17.73 13.87
CA LEU A 290 0.31 17.95 15.12
C LEU A 290 0.26 16.69 16.00
N LEU A 291 0.09 15.50 15.41
CA LEU A 291 0.04 14.22 16.14
C LEU A 291 1.42 13.69 16.55
N GLN A 292 2.51 14.23 16.00
CA GLN A 292 3.86 13.99 16.54
C GLN A 292 4.10 14.85 17.79
N ASP A 293 3.67 16.11 17.75
CA ASP A 293 3.91 17.09 18.82
C ASP A 293 2.91 16.97 19.97
N ASN A 294 1.72 16.38 19.73
CA ASN A 294 0.63 16.31 20.69
C ASN A 294 0.09 14.88 20.85
N THR A 295 -0.41 14.57 22.05
CA THR A 295 -1.09 13.28 22.31
C THR A 295 -2.52 13.27 21.77
N ILE A 296 -3.19 14.42 21.76
CA ILE A 296 -4.59 14.59 21.37
C ILE A 296 -4.67 15.72 20.34
N VAL A 297 -5.26 15.43 19.18
CA VAL A 297 -5.50 16.39 18.11
C VAL A 297 -6.93 16.28 17.62
N ALA A 298 -7.56 17.41 17.33
CA ALA A 298 -8.91 17.45 16.78
C ALA A 298 -8.94 18.01 15.35
N ILE A 299 -9.75 17.42 14.49
CA ILE A 299 -10.15 17.98 13.20
C ILE A 299 -11.47 18.72 13.42
N THR A 300 -11.46 20.03 13.23
CA THR A 300 -12.62 20.91 13.43
C THR A 300 -13.18 21.41 12.11
N ASP A 301 -14.39 21.97 12.17
CA ASP A 301 -15.04 22.58 11.02
C ASP A 301 -14.94 24.09 11.11
N ARG A 302 -14.09 24.70 10.27
CA ARG A 302 -13.94 26.16 10.27
C ARG A 302 -15.14 26.88 9.65
N THR A 303 -15.96 26.16 8.88
CA THR A 303 -17.09 26.73 8.12
C THR A 303 -18.39 26.71 8.91
N GLY A 304 -18.51 25.79 9.88
CA GLY A 304 -19.76 25.50 10.60
C GLY A 304 -20.85 24.82 9.77
N GLN A 305 -20.64 24.62 8.46
CA GLN A 305 -21.67 24.11 7.53
C GLN A 305 -21.82 22.58 7.57
N GLY A 306 -20.80 21.87 8.08
CA GLY A 306 -20.73 20.41 7.96
C GLY A 306 -20.35 19.96 6.54
N GLY A 307 -19.93 18.69 6.41
CA GLY A 307 -19.62 18.12 5.10
C GLY A 307 -18.28 18.54 4.48
N VAL A 308 -17.41 19.23 5.23
CA VAL A 308 -16.05 19.61 4.79
C VAL A 308 -15.08 18.43 4.64
N GLY A 309 -15.45 17.24 5.12
CA GLY A 309 -14.63 16.01 5.01
C GLY A 309 -13.76 15.69 6.23
N LYS A 310 -14.14 16.08 7.45
CA LYS A 310 -13.36 15.80 8.68
C LYS A 310 -13.13 14.31 8.91
N THR A 311 -14.23 13.54 8.85
CA THR A 311 -14.20 12.08 8.95
C THR A 311 -13.38 11.46 7.83
N GLU A 312 -13.51 11.97 6.60
CA GLU A 312 -12.71 11.49 5.48
C GLU A 312 -11.21 11.75 5.68
N LEU A 313 -10.84 12.96 6.13
CA LEU A 313 -9.44 13.29 6.44
C LEU A 313 -8.88 12.37 7.53
N ALA A 314 -9.67 12.05 8.56
CA ALA A 314 -9.28 11.08 9.59
C ALA A 314 -9.12 9.65 9.04
N ILE A 315 -10.01 9.21 8.14
CA ILE A 315 -9.89 7.91 7.45
C ILE A 315 -8.58 7.85 6.66
N GLN A 316 -8.33 8.85 5.80
CA GLN A 316 -7.14 8.92 4.97
C GLN A 316 -5.87 8.97 5.81
N TYR A 317 -5.84 9.80 6.84
CA TYR A 317 -4.72 9.87 7.77
C TYR A 317 -4.43 8.52 8.43
N SER A 318 -5.48 7.84 8.91
CA SER A 318 -5.38 6.55 9.58
C SER A 318 -4.81 5.48 8.66
N TRP A 319 -5.20 5.48 7.38
CA TRP A 319 -4.64 4.58 6.37
C TRP A 319 -3.19 4.92 6.03
N TYR A 320 -2.89 6.19 5.72
CA TYR A 320 -1.54 6.61 5.34
C TYR A 320 -0.50 6.40 6.44
N ASN A 321 -0.93 6.43 7.70
CA ASN A 321 -0.05 6.33 8.85
C ASN A 321 -0.24 5.04 9.64
N LEU A 322 -0.99 4.06 9.12
CA LEU A 322 -1.32 2.84 9.85
C LEU A 322 -0.05 2.19 10.43
N GLU A 323 1.01 2.09 9.62
CA GLU A 323 2.31 1.54 10.00
C GLU A 323 2.99 2.27 11.18
N ASN A 324 2.65 3.53 11.45
CA ASN A 324 3.15 4.26 12.61
C ASN A 324 2.46 3.84 13.92
N TYR A 325 1.43 2.99 13.84
CA TYR A 325 0.62 2.55 14.98
C TYR A 325 0.57 1.02 15.10
N PRO A 326 1.71 0.36 15.40
CA PRO A 326 1.78 -1.10 15.49
C PRO A 326 0.87 -1.70 16.58
N GLY A 327 0.46 -0.89 17.57
CA GLY A 327 -0.51 -1.31 18.59
C GLY A 327 -1.98 -1.21 18.16
N GLY A 328 -2.26 -0.76 16.94
CA GLY A 328 -3.59 -0.76 16.35
C GLY A 328 -4.15 0.63 16.02
N CYS A 329 -5.15 0.66 15.14
CA CYS A 329 -5.97 1.82 14.85
C CYS A 329 -7.44 1.52 15.21
N CYS A 330 -7.89 1.97 16.37
CA CYS A 330 -9.25 1.73 16.86
C CYS A 330 -10.14 2.97 16.64
N TRP A 331 -11.14 2.79 15.80
CA TRP A 331 -12.17 3.75 15.47
C TRP A 331 -13.37 3.60 16.40
N LEU A 332 -13.74 4.68 17.07
CA LEU A 332 -14.79 4.77 18.07
C LEU A 332 -15.84 5.79 17.61
N TYR A 333 -17.09 5.35 17.51
CA TYR A 333 -18.21 6.22 17.18
C TYR A 333 -18.86 6.76 18.44
N PHE A 334 -18.83 8.08 18.60
CA PHE A 334 -19.47 8.71 19.74
C PHE A 334 -21.01 8.61 19.66
N LYS A 335 -21.68 8.26 20.78
CA LYS A 335 -23.15 8.11 20.95
C LYS A 335 -23.86 6.97 20.20
N ARG A 336 -23.16 6.08 19.49
CA ARG A 336 -23.80 4.89 18.88
C ARG A 336 -23.87 3.70 19.83
N VAL A 337 -22.73 3.37 20.43
CA VAL A 337 -22.51 2.29 21.39
C VAL A 337 -21.59 2.85 22.47
N ASP A 338 -21.71 2.37 23.70
CA ASP A 338 -20.79 2.73 24.77
C ASP A 338 -19.31 2.50 24.36
N ILE A 339 -18.40 3.37 24.80
CA ILE A 339 -17.00 3.37 24.37
C ILE A 339 -16.27 2.12 24.87
N VAL A 340 -16.51 1.70 26.12
CA VAL A 340 -15.88 0.49 26.66
C VAL A 340 -16.32 -0.74 25.87
N THR A 341 -17.60 -0.79 25.51
CA THR A 341 -18.14 -1.86 24.67
C THR A 341 -17.45 -1.89 23.29
N GLN A 342 -17.20 -0.73 22.68
CA GLN A 342 -16.49 -0.63 21.39
C GLN A 342 -15.02 -1.07 21.52
N LEU A 343 -14.30 -0.64 22.57
CA LEU A 343 -12.92 -1.06 22.86
C LEU A 343 -12.83 -2.57 23.06
N SER A 344 -13.74 -3.13 23.87
CA SER A 344 -13.83 -4.56 24.13
C SER A 344 -14.13 -5.36 22.87
N GLY A 345 -15.11 -4.91 22.08
CA GLY A 345 -15.49 -5.55 20.84
C GLY A 345 -14.35 -5.53 19.81
N PHE A 346 -13.61 -4.42 19.73
CA PHE A 346 -12.44 -4.31 18.88
C PHE A 346 -11.36 -5.33 19.26
N ALA A 347 -10.95 -5.34 20.54
CA ALA A 347 -9.91 -6.24 21.02
C ALA A 347 -10.31 -7.72 20.86
N MET A 348 -11.58 -8.06 21.11
CA MET A 348 -12.12 -9.41 20.94
C MET A 348 -12.11 -9.85 19.47
N VAL A 349 -12.64 -9.03 18.55
CA VAL A 349 -12.67 -9.35 17.10
C VAL A 349 -11.25 -9.48 16.54
N LYS A 350 -10.31 -8.69 17.06
CA LYS A 350 -8.90 -8.70 16.65
C LYS A 350 -8.05 -9.71 17.44
N LYS A 351 -8.68 -10.53 18.28
CA LYS A 351 -8.09 -11.66 19.02
C LYS A 351 -6.90 -11.24 19.89
N PHE A 352 -7.02 -10.12 20.61
CA PHE A 352 -5.99 -9.71 21.56
C PHE A 352 -5.86 -10.77 22.66
N PRO A 353 -4.63 -11.27 22.95
CA PRO A 353 -4.43 -12.27 23.99
C PRO A 353 -4.95 -11.76 25.33
N ASP A 354 -5.71 -12.59 26.04
CA ASP A 354 -6.19 -12.33 27.40
C ASP A 354 -6.98 -11.02 27.61
N PHE A 355 -7.52 -10.43 26.53
CA PHE A 355 -8.33 -9.21 26.61
C PHE A 355 -9.78 -9.56 26.98
N LYS A 356 -10.02 -9.75 28.29
CA LYS A 356 -11.36 -9.92 28.87
C LYS A 356 -11.54 -9.00 30.06
N ILE A 357 -12.36 -7.97 29.90
CA ILE A 357 -12.68 -7.07 31.01
C ILE A 357 -13.47 -7.85 32.07
N PRO A 358 -13.03 -7.85 33.34
CA PRO A 358 -13.79 -8.47 34.41
C PRO A 358 -15.21 -7.89 34.55
N GLU A 359 -16.20 -8.77 34.77
CA GLU A 359 -17.57 -8.35 35.01
C GLU A 359 -17.67 -7.53 36.31
N ASN A 360 -18.52 -6.49 36.31
CA ASN A 360 -18.85 -5.64 37.48
C ASN A 360 -17.77 -4.64 37.96
N LEU A 361 -16.77 -4.31 37.15
CA LEU A 361 -15.89 -3.17 37.45
C LEU A 361 -16.60 -1.82 37.22
N PRO A 362 -16.34 -0.77 38.03
CA PRO A 362 -16.74 0.59 37.69
C PRO A 362 -16.07 1.10 36.40
N LEU A 363 -16.66 2.10 35.73
CA LEU A 363 -16.28 2.56 34.39
C LEU A 363 -14.79 2.95 34.27
N ASP A 364 -14.28 3.68 35.25
CA ASP A 364 -12.89 4.11 35.35
C ASP A 364 -11.92 2.91 35.41
N TYR A 365 -12.26 1.86 36.17
CA TYR A 365 -11.47 0.63 36.23
C TYR A 365 -11.57 -0.21 34.94
N GLN A 366 -12.71 -0.21 34.26
CA GLN A 366 -12.85 -0.89 32.95
C GLN A 366 -11.96 -0.22 31.90
N LEU A 367 -11.94 1.11 31.87
CA LEU A 367 -11.09 1.88 30.96
C LEU A 367 -9.61 1.69 31.28
N LEU A 368 -9.24 1.74 32.57
CA LEU A 368 -7.86 1.48 32.99
C LEU A 368 -7.42 0.08 32.53
N TYR A 369 -8.27 -0.94 32.72
CA TYR A 369 -8.00 -2.29 32.22
C TYR A 369 -7.77 -2.30 30.70
N CYS A 370 -8.62 -1.63 29.92
CA CYS A 370 -8.45 -1.51 28.47
C CYS A 370 -7.09 -0.93 28.10
N TRP A 371 -6.64 0.13 28.78
CA TRP A 371 -5.38 0.81 28.47
C TRP A 371 -4.14 0.00 28.87
N GLU A 372 -4.19 -0.67 30.01
CA GLU A 372 -3.09 -1.49 30.54
C GLU A 372 -2.91 -2.80 29.77
N ASN A 373 -4.02 -3.44 29.37
CA ASN A 373 -4.00 -4.76 28.72
C ASN A 373 -4.08 -4.70 27.19
N TRP A 374 -4.04 -3.50 26.60
CA TRP A 374 -3.98 -3.35 25.15
C TRP A 374 -2.69 -3.95 24.61
N GLN A 375 -2.71 -4.53 23.39
CA GLN A 375 -1.49 -5.08 22.77
C GLN A 375 -0.38 -4.03 22.66
N PRO A 376 0.93 -4.36 22.75
CA PRO A 376 2.04 -3.41 22.71
C PRO A 376 2.11 -2.51 21.45
N GLY A 377 2.87 -1.41 21.50
CA GLY A 377 3.12 -0.51 20.35
C GLY A 377 2.38 0.85 20.40
N LYS A 378 2.68 1.77 19.48
CA LYS A 378 1.92 3.04 19.37
C LYS A 378 0.51 2.76 18.87
N VAL A 379 -0.52 3.43 19.40
CA VAL A 379 -1.93 3.17 19.05
C VAL A 379 -2.58 4.46 18.56
N LEU A 380 -3.39 4.39 17.50
CA LEU A 380 -4.26 5.49 17.08
C LEU A 380 -5.71 5.20 17.53
N LEU A 381 -6.25 6.06 18.39
CA LEU A 381 -7.65 6.08 18.76
C LEU A 381 -8.34 7.18 17.99
N VAL A 382 -9.36 6.85 17.19
CA VAL A 382 -10.15 7.85 16.47
C VAL A 382 -11.52 7.97 17.10
N PHE A 383 -11.80 9.10 17.75
CA PHE A 383 -13.13 9.44 18.25
C PHE A 383 -13.86 10.25 17.18
N ASP A 384 -14.71 9.55 16.41
CA ASP A 384 -15.44 10.15 15.31
C ASP A 384 -16.80 10.69 15.75
N ASN A 385 -17.16 11.85 15.19
CA ASN A 385 -18.41 12.57 15.40
C ASN A 385 -18.66 12.97 16.86
N VAL A 386 -17.62 13.46 17.54
CA VAL A 386 -17.74 13.98 18.91
C VAL A 386 -18.53 15.29 18.88
N THR A 387 -19.67 15.28 19.57
CA THR A 387 -20.59 16.43 19.65
C THR A 387 -20.37 17.29 20.89
N ASP A 388 -19.80 16.70 21.95
CA ASP A 388 -19.48 17.36 23.20
C ASP A 388 -18.18 16.76 23.73
N ILE A 389 -17.19 17.62 23.98
CA ILE A 389 -15.84 17.20 24.34
C ILE A 389 -15.67 17.01 25.82
N GLU A 390 -16.50 17.65 26.64
CA GLU A 390 -16.51 17.40 28.07
C GLU A 390 -16.89 15.94 28.35
N GLN A 391 -17.78 15.36 27.53
CA GLN A 391 -18.24 13.98 27.65
C GLN A 391 -17.19 12.92 27.26
N ILE A 392 -16.14 13.28 26.52
CA ILE A 392 -15.09 12.31 26.16
C ILE A 392 -13.94 12.27 27.17
N LYS A 393 -13.84 13.26 28.08
CA LYS A 393 -12.71 13.41 29.00
C LYS A 393 -12.45 12.14 29.82
N ASP A 394 -13.51 11.54 30.33
CA ASP A 394 -13.45 10.33 31.15
C ASP A 394 -13.02 9.09 30.36
N TYR A 395 -13.13 9.11 29.02
CA TYR A 395 -12.78 8.00 28.12
C TYR A 395 -11.39 8.16 27.49
N LEU A 396 -10.66 9.22 27.79
CA LEU A 396 -9.33 9.45 27.21
C LEU A 396 -8.28 8.54 27.88
N PRO A 397 -7.29 8.04 27.11
CA PRO A 397 -6.17 7.32 27.69
C PRO A 397 -5.31 8.25 28.56
N PRO A 398 -4.52 7.69 29.50
CA PRO A 398 -3.62 8.48 30.35
C PRO A 398 -2.68 9.37 29.53
N MET A 399 -2.44 10.60 30.01
CA MET A 399 -1.52 11.55 29.35
C MET A 399 -0.09 10.99 29.30
N GLY A 400 0.62 11.28 28.21
CA GLY A 400 2.01 10.82 28.01
C GLY A 400 2.13 9.34 27.63
N SER A 401 1.02 8.64 27.40
CA SER A 401 1.02 7.24 26.98
C SER A 401 1.35 7.04 25.48
N ARG A 402 1.45 5.77 25.08
CA ARG A 402 1.65 5.32 23.68
C ARG A 402 0.43 5.54 22.77
N PHE A 403 -0.71 5.96 23.33
CA PHE A 403 -1.92 6.24 22.57
C PHE A 403 -1.83 7.64 21.96
N ARG A 404 -2.32 7.78 20.73
CA ARG A 404 -2.58 9.05 20.05
C ARG A 404 -4.07 9.12 19.77
N VAL A 405 -4.66 10.27 20.06
CA VAL A 405 -6.10 10.47 19.95
C VAL A 405 -6.38 11.47 18.85
N LEU A 406 -7.16 11.04 17.86
CA LEU A 406 -7.69 11.88 16.80
C LEU A 406 -9.19 12.06 17.00
N ILE A 407 -9.64 13.29 17.10
CA ILE A 407 -11.06 13.62 17.32
C ILE A 407 -11.62 14.28 16.05
N THR A 408 -12.78 13.85 15.58
CA THR A 408 -13.54 14.66 14.60
C THR A 408 -14.70 15.34 15.31
N THR A 409 -14.81 16.66 15.17
CA THR A 409 -15.84 17.44 15.89
C THR A 409 -16.26 18.67 15.10
N ARG A 410 -17.47 19.16 15.38
CA ARG A 410 -17.93 20.48 14.92
C ARG A 410 -17.64 21.58 15.93
N SER A 411 -17.17 21.24 17.13
CA SER A 411 -16.87 22.23 18.16
C SER A 411 -15.61 23.02 17.80
N SER A 412 -15.67 24.34 17.93
CA SER A 412 -14.56 25.25 17.64
C SER A 412 -13.76 25.64 18.89
N GLN A 413 -14.33 25.45 20.08
CA GLN A 413 -13.67 25.74 21.36
C GLN A 413 -13.15 24.44 21.96
N LEU A 414 -11.83 24.27 21.92
CA LEU A 414 -11.16 23.03 22.27
C LEU A 414 -10.02 23.28 23.25
N PRO A 415 -9.83 22.39 24.25
CA PRO A 415 -8.63 22.38 25.08
C PRO A 415 -7.43 21.71 24.40
N TYR A 416 -7.59 21.17 23.18
CA TYR A 416 -6.59 20.39 22.45
C TYR A 416 -6.11 21.11 21.19
N ALA A 417 -4.91 20.76 20.71
CA ALA A 417 -4.43 21.17 19.41
C ALA A 417 -5.43 20.75 18.32
N SER A 418 -5.65 21.60 17.32
CA SER A 418 -6.63 21.31 16.28
C SER A 418 -6.26 21.83 14.91
N ILE A 419 -6.75 21.12 13.90
CA ILE A 419 -6.69 21.51 12.50
C ILE A 419 -8.07 21.97 12.04
N PRO A 420 -8.26 23.27 11.72
CA PRO A 420 -9.52 23.80 11.25
C PRO A 420 -9.72 23.49 9.75
N LEU A 421 -10.44 22.41 9.46
CA LEU A 421 -10.73 21.99 8.10
C LEU A 421 -11.83 22.86 7.49
N GLY A 422 -11.61 23.31 6.26
CA GLY A 422 -12.58 24.12 5.53
C GLY A 422 -12.93 23.62 4.15
N GLU A 423 -13.47 24.51 3.34
CA GLU A 423 -13.73 24.30 1.92
C GLU A 423 -12.48 23.83 1.15
N LEU A 424 -12.72 23.18 0.01
CA LEU A 424 -11.66 22.85 -0.93
C LEU A 424 -11.18 24.12 -1.65
N PRO A 425 -9.89 24.23 -1.97
CA PRO A 425 -9.43 25.17 -3.00
C PRO A 425 -10.25 24.99 -4.28
N GLU A 426 -10.51 26.07 -5.02
CA GLU A 426 -11.33 26.02 -6.25
C GLU A 426 -10.80 24.97 -7.25
N THR A 427 -9.49 24.85 -7.38
CA THR A 427 -8.84 23.84 -8.24
C THR A 427 -9.16 22.41 -7.81
N GLU A 428 -9.12 22.12 -6.51
CA GLU A 428 -9.46 20.79 -5.96
C GLU A 428 -10.98 20.53 -6.02
N ALA A 429 -11.80 21.56 -5.85
CA ALA A 429 -13.25 21.48 -6.02
C ALA A 429 -13.63 21.14 -7.46
N LEU A 430 -12.99 21.78 -8.44
CA LEU A 430 -13.13 21.48 -9.86
C LEU A 430 -12.64 20.08 -10.21
N GLU A 431 -11.51 19.66 -9.64
CA GLU A 431 -11.00 18.29 -9.82
C GLU A 431 -11.99 17.25 -9.26
N LEU A 432 -12.50 17.48 -8.05
CA LEU A 432 -13.52 16.62 -7.45
C LEU A 432 -14.78 16.57 -8.31
N LEU A 433 -15.25 17.71 -8.80
CA LEU A 433 -16.40 17.78 -9.70
C LEU A 433 -16.13 17.01 -11.00
N ALA A 434 -14.96 17.18 -11.61
CA ALA A 434 -14.56 16.45 -12.82
C ALA A 434 -14.50 14.93 -12.59
N LYS A 435 -14.05 14.48 -11.42
CA LYS A 435 -14.09 13.06 -11.04
C LYS A 435 -15.52 12.53 -10.88
N LEU A 436 -16.47 13.38 -10.48
CA LEU A 436 -17.87 13.02 -10.24
C LEU A 436 -18.74 13.01 -11.50
N VAL A 437 -18.63 14.03 -12.36
CA VAL A 437 -19.49 14.19 -13.54
C VAL A 437 -18.78 13.93 -14.88
N GLY A 438 -17.46 13.67 -14.84
CA GLY A 438 -16.63 13.39 -16.01
C GLY A 438 -15.77 14.58 -16.43
N LYS A 439 -14.51 14.29 -16.76
CA LYS A 439 -13.50 15.30 -17.13
C LYS A 439 -13.90 16.10 -18.37
N ASP A 440 -14.35 15.42 -19.41
CA ASP A 440 -14.78 16.05 -20.68
C ASP A 440 -15.92 17.05 -20.49
N TYR A 441 -16.81 16.81 -19.52
CA TYR A 441 -17.93 17.69 -19.21
C TYR A 441 -17.43 19.01 -18.60
N VAL A 442 -16.57 18.91 -17.60
CA VAL A 442 -15.98 20.07 -16.91
C VAL A 442 -15.08 20.87 -17.85
N GLU A 443 -14.28 20.21 -18.70
CA GLU A 443 -13.42 20.90 -19.67
C GLU A 443 -14.24 21.66 -20.72
N LYS A 444 -15.33 21.09 -21.24
CA LYS A 444 -16.21 21.75 -22.22
C LYS A 444 -17.03 22.90 -21.63
N LYS A 445 -17.29 22.89 -20.33
CA LYS A 445 -18.14 23.87 -19.63
C LYS A 445 -17.46 24.43 -18.38
N LEU A 446 -16.20 24.84 -18.52
CA LEU A 446 -15.36 25.23 -17.40
C LEU A 446 -15.96 26.38 -16.56
N GLU A 447 -16.48 27.43 -17.19
CA GLU A 447 -17.06 28.56 -16.46
C GLU A 447 -18.30 28.15 -15.65
N VAL A 448 -19.16 27.30 -16.21
CA VAL A 448 -20.31 26.74 -15.48
C VAL A 448 -19.86 25.85 -14.32
N ALA A 449 -18.79 25.06 -14.50
CA ALA A 449 -18.24 24.23 -13.43
C ALA A 449 -17.66 25.08 -12.28
N LYS A 450 -17.01 26.21 -12.59
CA LYS A 450 -16.56 27.19 -11.59
C LYS A 450 -17.72 27.82 -10.85
N GLU A 451 -18.76 28.27 -11.57
CA GLU A 451 -19.98 28.82 -10.96
C GLU A 451 -20.63 27.81 -10.01
N ILE A 452 -20.72 26.54 -10.40
CA ILE A 452 -21.23 25.47 -9.53
C ILE A 452 -20.38 25.34 -8.26
N CYS A 453 -19.05 25.29 -8.39
CA CYS A 453 -18.15 25.17 -7.24
C CYS A 453 -18.30 26.35 -6.27
N GLN A 454 -18.36 27.57 -6.81
CA GLN A 454 -18.56 28.79 -6.02
C GLN A 454 -19.94 28.82 -5.36
N PHE A 455 -20.99 28.43 -6.08
CA PHE A 455 -22.37 28.39 -5.56
C PHE A 455 -22.50 27.45 -4.36
N VAL A 456 -21.83 26.30 -4.38
CA VAL A 456 -21.83 25.36 -3.26
C VAL A 456 -20.78 25.67 -2.19
N GLY A 457 -20.02 26.75 -2.35
CA GLY A 457 -18.94 27.15 -1.43
C GLY A 457 -17.81 26.13 -1.35
N CYS A 458 -17.53 25.40 -2.44
CA CYS A 458 -16.47 24.40 -2.52
C CYS A 458 -16.49 23.34 -1.39
N ILE A 459 -17.67 23.04 -0.82
CA ILE A 459 -17.83 22.02 0.22
C ILE A 459 -17.98 20.64 -0.45
N PRO A 460 -17.11 19.65 -0.13
CA PRO A 460 -17.16 18.32 -0.74
C PRO A 460 -18.54 17.68 -0.74
N LEU A 461 -19.23 17.66 0.42
CA LEU A 461 -20.56 17.04 0.52
C LEU A 461 -21.58 17.68 -0.44
N LYS A 462 -21.54 19.00 -0.59
CA LYS A 462 -22.45 19.71 -1.49
C LYS A 462 -22.12 19.44 -2.96
N LEU A 463 -20.84 19.28 -3.31
CA LEU A 463 -20.42 18.86 -4.65
C LEU A 463 -20.95 17.45 -4.99
N TYR A 464 -20.92 16.48 -4.07
CA TYR A 464 -21.55 15.18 -4.31
C TYR A 464 -23.07 15.30 -4.54
N HIS A 465 -23.75 16.14 -3.77
CA HIS A 465 -25.20 16.34 -3.95
C HIS A 465 -25.52 16.93 -5.33
N VAL A 466 -24.80 17.98 -5.74
CA VAL A 466 -25.01 18.60 -7.07
C VAL A 466 -24.66 17.64 -8.21
N ALA A 467 -23.57 16.87 -8.08
CA ALA A 467 -23.22 15.85 -9.07
C ALA A 467 -24.25 14.71 -9.15
N GLY A 468 -24.83 14.30 -8.01
CA GLY A 468 -25.91 13.33 -7.95
C GLY A 468 -27.15 13.79 -8.72
N LEU A 469 -27.53 15.06 -8.56
CA LEU A 469 -28.62 15.68 -9.34
C LEU A 469 -28.31 15.74 -10.84
N TYR A 470 -27.04 15.89 -11.22
CA TYR A 470 -26.60 15.86 -12.61
C TYR A 470 -26.64 14.46 -13.25
N SER A 471 -26.59 13.41 -12.41
CA SER A 471 -26.60 12.02 -12.85
C SER A 471 -28.02 11.46 -13.05
N GLU A 472 -29.06 12.19 -12.60
CA GLU A 472 -30.47 11.76 -12.66
C GLU A 472 -31.42 12.52 -13.63
N PRO A 473 -30.96 13.17 -14.71
CA PRO A 473 -31.83 13.42 -15.85
C PRO A 473 -31.24 12.80 -17.12
N GLY A 474 -31.56 11.51 -17.33
CA GLY A 474 -31.41 10.79 -18.59
C GLY A 474 -30.04 10.14 -18.82
N ASN A 475 -29.94 8.83 -18.54
CA ASN A 475 -29.24 7.85 -19.38
C ASN A 475 -29.39 6.43 -18.82
N THR A 476 -30.28 5.66 -19.46
CA THR A 476 -29.98 4.29 -19.90
C THR A 476 -28.94 4.30 -21.01
#